data_AF-A0A519ZAP4-F1
#
_entry.id   AF-A0A519ZAP4-F1
#
_cell.length_a   1.000
_cell.length_b   1.000
_cell.length_c   1.000
_cell.angle_alpha   90.00
_cell.angle_beta   90.00
_cell.angle_gamma   90.00
#
_symmetry.space_group_name_H-M   'P 1'
#
loop_
_entity.id
_entity.type
_entity.pdbx_description
1 polymer ?
#
loop_
_entity_poly.entity_id
_entity_poly.type
_entity_poly.pdbx_seq_one_letter_code
_entity_poly.pdbx_strand_id
1 'polypeptide(L)'
;MHVVDPQTGEADPAHIQRVFEAQLPKALAWRTSTAAERIERLKKLRDAMLARREEFYAAFFKDYHKPPSEVESTELLPVVDEVRHAIGDLKKWMKPQRVWPTMTTGGTSAWIEAQPRGRCLIVAPWNFPLNLCFGPLVSALAAGNTVI
;
A
#
# COMPACT_ATOMS: atom_id res chain seq x y z
N MET A 1 5.84 -6.74 -26.97
CA MET A 1 5.91 -5.50 -26.17
C MET A 1 4.86 -4.56 -26.72
N HIS A 2 3.64 -4.58 -26.17
CA HIS A 2 2.64 -3.59 -26.55
C HIS A 2 3.16 -2.23 -26.07
N VAL A 3 3.56 -1.41 -27.04
CA VAL A 3 3.84 0.01 -26.83
C VAL A 3 2.52 0.64 -26.39
N VAL A 4 2.54 1.40 -25.30
CA VAL A 4 1.40 2.19 -24.82
C VAL A 4 0.85 2.95 -26.02
N ASP A 5 -0.39 2.66 -26.42
CA ASP A 5 -1.05 3.40 -27.48
C ASP A 5 -1.40 4.79 -26.91
N PRO A 6 -0.78 5.88 -27.39
CA PRO A 6 -1.03 7.22 -26.87
C PRO A 6 -2.48 7.69 -27.08
N GLN A 7 -3.30 6.96 -27.82
CA GLN A 7 -4.71 7.25 -28.07
C GLN A 7 -5.65 6.64 -27.01
N THR A 8 -5.15 5.84 -26.06
CA THR A 8 -6.00 5.24 -25.00
C THR A 8 -6.49 6.25 -23.96
N GLY A 9 -5.87 7.43 -23.88
CA GLY A 9 -6.16 8.43 -22.85
C GLY A 9 -5.64 8.07 -21.45
N GLU A 10 -4.85 6.99 -21.32
CA GLU A 10 -4.31 6.48 -20.04
C GLU A 10 -3.41 7.49 -19.31
N ALA A 11 -2.83 8.46 -20.03
CA ALA A 11 -1.97 9.50 -19.49
C ALA A 11 -2.54 10.93 -19.67
N ASP A 12 -3.86 11.09 -19.66
CA ASP A 12 -4.50 12.42 -19.69
C ASP A 12 -4.11 13.25 -18.42
N PRO A 13 -3.41 14.39 -18.57
CA PRO A 13 -3.02 15.22 -17.44
C PRO A 13 -4.20 15.71 -16.60
N ALA A 14 -5.35 15.99 -17.23
CA ALA A 14 -6.55 16.40 -16.51
C ALA A 14 -7.11 15.25 -15.67
N HIS A 15 -7.01 14.01 -16.17
CA HIS A 15 -7.37 12.83 -15.40
C HIS A 15 -6.45 12.60 -14.20
N ILE A 16 -5.13 12.67 -14.41
CA ILE A 16 -4.14 12.52 -13.34
C ILE A 16 -4.37 13.55 -12.24
N GLN A 17 -4.55 14.82 -12.59
CA GLN A 17 -4.81 15.89 -11.64
C GLN A 17 -6.09 15.61 -10.82
N ARG A 18 -7.17 15.20 -11.49
CA ARG A 18 -8.44 14.88 -10.84
C ARG A 18 -8.30 13.74 -9.83
N VAL A 19 -7.61 12.65 -10.18
CA VAL A 19 -7.38 11.52 -9.28
C VAL A 19 -6.52 11.95 -8.09
N PHE A 20 -5.45 12.71 -8.34
CA PHE A 20 -4.55 13.22 -7.29
C PHE A 20 -5.27 14.13 -6.29
N GLU A 21 -6.16 15.00 -6.78
CA GLU A 21 -6.99 15.87 -5.95
C GLU A 21 -8.05 15.09 -5.16
N ALA A 22 -8.68 14.09 -5.78
CA ALA A 22 -9.70 13.26 -5.14
C ALA A 22 -9.16 12.48 -3.93
N GLN A 23 -7.85 12.20 -3.88
CA GLN A 23 -7.23 11.54 -2.73
C GLN A 23 -7.03 12.46 -1.52
N LEU A 24 -6.96 13.79 -1.70
CA LEU A 24 -6.59 14.72 -0.63
C LEU A 24 -7.54 14.68 0.59
N PRO A 25 -8.88 14.74 0.43
CA PRO A 25 -9.80 14.68 1.58
C PRO A 25 -9.65 13.38 2.36
N LYS A 26 -9.42 12.26 1.65
CA LYS A 26 -9.23 10.95 2.25
C LYS A 26 -7.90 10.86 3.01
N ALA A 27 -6.82 11.38 2.41
CA ALA A 27 -5.50 11.43 3.03
C ALA A 27 -5.53 12.21 4.35
N LEU A 28 -6.20 13.36 4.38
CA LEU A 28 -6.38 14.16 5.59
C LEU A 28 -7.17 13.41 6.66
N ALA A 29 -8.29 12.78 6.28
CA ALA A 29 -9.09 11.98 7.21
C ALA A 29 -8.32 10.76 7.78
N TRP A 30 -7.41 10.17 7.00
CA TRP A 30 -6.64 9.01 7.45
C TRP A 30 -5.47 9.35 8.38
N ARG A 31 -5.07 10.62 8.49
CA ARG A 31 -4.00 11.07 9.41
C ARG A 31 -4.24 10.65 10.86
N THR A 32 -5.51 10.66 11.28
CA THR A 32 -5.95 10.30 12.63
C THR A 32 -6.59 8.92 12.71
N SER A 33 -6.46 8.10 11.66
CA SER A 33 -7.04 6.76 11.67
C SER A 33 -6.37 5.85 12.69
N THR A 34 -7.20 5.07 13.37
CA THR A 34 -6.81 4.10 14.39
C THR A 34 -6.20 2.84 13.76
N ALA A 35 -5.45 2.09 14.57
CA ALA A 35 -4.92 0.78 14.16
C ALA A 35 -6.02 -0.16 13.67
N ALA A 36 -7.21 -0.13 14.29
CA ALA A 36 -8.35 -0.97 13.91
C ALA A 36 -8.84 -0.65 12.50
N GLU A 37 -9.01 0.63 12.16
CA GLU A 37 -9.44 1.06 10.83
C GLU A 37 -8.39 0.74 9.76
N ARG A 38 -7.10 0.85 10.09
CA ARG A 38 -6.02 0.48 9.16
C ARG A 38 -5.99 -1.04 8.93
N ILE A 39 -6.12 -1.85 9.99
CA ILE A 39 -6.24 -3.31 9.89
C ILE A 39 -7.46 -3.71 9.05
N GLU A 40 -8.60 -3.06 9.24
CA GLU A 40 -9.81 -3.27 8.44
C GLU A 40 -9.55 -3.07 6.94
N ARG A 41 -8.82 -2.00 6.56
CA ARG A 41 -8.45 -1.74 5.17
C ARG A 41 -7.52 -2.82 4.61
N LEU A 42 -6.53 -3.26 5.39
CA LEU A 42 -5.61 -4.32 5.00
C LEU A 42 -6.33 -5.66 4.78
N LYS A 43 -7.28 -6.01 5.67
CA LYS A 43 -8.14 -7.19 5.49
C LYS A 43 -8.97 -7.09 4.22
N LYS A 44 -9.62 -5.94 3.99
CA LYS A 44 -10.42 -5.69 2.77
C LYS A 44 -9.58 -5.83 1.51
N LEU A 45 -8.34 -5.33 1.50
CA LEU A 45 -7.42 -5.50 0.37
C LEU A 45 -7.14 -6.99 0.11
N ARG A 46 -6.68 -7.72 1.14
CA ARG A 46 -6.41 -9.16 1.04
C ARG A 46 -7.64 -9.94 0.56
N ASP A 47 -8.80 -9.70 1.16
CA ASP A 47 -10.02 -10.44 0.85
C ASP A 47 -10.47 -10.15 -0.60
N ALA A 48 -10.38 -8.89 -1.05
CA ALA A 48 -10.68 -8.52 -2.42
C ALA A 48 -9.72 -9.13 -3.45
N MET A 49 -8.45 -9.28 -3.09
CA MET A 49 -7.45 -9.95 -3.93
C MET A 49 -7.71 -11.46 -4.03
N LEU A 50 -7.92 -12.12 -2.88
CA LEU A 50 -8.18 -13.56 -2.83
C LEU A 50 -9.50 -13.93 -3.53
N ALA A 51 -10.52 -13.08 -3.46
CA ALA A 51 -11.77 -13.27 -4.19
C ALA A 51 -11.59 -13.22 -5.73
N ARG A 52 -10.52 -12.59 -6.23
CA ARG A 52 -10.19 -12.43 -7.66
C ARG A 52 -8.98 -13.27 -8.09
N ARG A 53 -8.61 -14.26 -7.27
CA ARG A 53 -7.42 -15.09 -7.48
C ARG A 53 -7.37 -15.73 -8.87
N GLU A 54 -8.48 -16.31 -9.32
CA GLU A 54 -8.58 -16.93 -10.65
C GLU A 54 -8.50 -15.89 -11.79
N GLU A 55 -9.02 -14.68 -11.57
CA GLU A 55 -8.90 -13.57 -12.54
C GLU A 55 -7.44 -13.13 -12.68
N PHE A 56 -6.69 -13.05 -11.58
CA PHE A 56 -5.25 -12.80 -11.63
C PHE A 56 -4.53 -13.89 -12.41
N TYR A 57 -4.82 -15.16 -12.17
CA TYR A 57 -4.20 -16.26 -12.91
C TYR A 57 -4.45 -16.15 -14.41
N ALA A 58 -5.70 -15.90 -14.81
CA ALA A 58 -6.05 -15.72 -16.21
C ALA A 58 -5.32 -14.53 -16.85
N ALA A 59 -5.22 -13.40 -16.13
CA ALA A 59 -4.51 -12.21 -16.61
C ALA A 59 -3.00 -12.45 -16.75
N PHE A 60 -2.36 -13.03 -15.73
CA PHE A 60 -0.93 -13.35 -15.76
C PHE A 60 -0.59 -14.40 -16.82
N PHE A 61 -1.46 -15.38 -17.05
CA PHE A 61 -1.27 -16.33 -18.13
C PHE A 61 -1.38 -15.64 -19.49
N LYS A 62 -2.34 -14.73 -19.67
CA LYS A 62 -2.52 -13.98 -20.91
C LYS A 62 -1.32 -13.07 -21.23
N ASP A 63 -0.79 -12.37 -20.22
CA ASP A 63 0.22 -11.34 -20.44
C ASP A 63 1.65 -11.90 -20.38
N TYR A 64 1.90 -12.90 -19.53
CA TYR A 64 3.23 -13.43 -19.22
C TYR A 64 3.37 -14.94 -19.45
N HIS A 65 2.27 -15.66 -19.77
CA HIS A 65 2.22 -17.13 -19.79
C HIS A 65 2.67 -17.79 -18.48
N LYS A 66 2.56 -17.05 -17.37
CA LYS A 66 2.92 -17.56 -16.04
C LYS A 66 1.84 -18.53 -15.54
N PRO A 67 2.17 -19.78 -15.18
CA PRO A 67 1.19 -20.73 -14.69
C PRO A 67 0.65 -20.34 -13.30
N PRO A 68 -0.57 -20.78 -12.93
CA PRO A 68 -1.21 -20.39 -11.67
C PRO A 68 -0.35 -20.61 -10.41
N SER A 69 0.40 -21.71 -10.33
CA SER A 69 1.26 -22.02 -9.17
C SER A 69 2.42 -21.03 -9.01
N GLU A 70 2.94 -20.52 -10.12
CA GLU A 70 4.02 -19.54 -10.11
C GLU A 70 3.45 -18.14 -9.78
N VAL A 71 2.29 -17.77 -10.33
CA VAL A 71 1.59 -16.53 -9.93
C VAL A 71 1.28 -16.58 -8.43
N GLU A 72 0.79 -17.71 -7.93
CA GLU A 72 0.48 -17.84 -6.52
C GLU A 72 1.69 -17.59 -5.62
N SER A 73 2.80 -18.28 -5.91
CA SER A 73 3.98 -18.24 -5.05
C SER A 73 4.81 -16.96 -5.19
N THR A 74 4.81 -16.33 -6.35
CA THR A 74 5.65 -15.16 -6.64
C THR A 74 4.92 -13.81 -6.59
N GLU A 75 3.60 -13.81 -6.81
CA GLU A 75 2.80 -12.58 -6.92
C GLU A 75 1.83 -12.41 -5.75
N LEU A 76 1.00 -13.43 -5.46
CA LEU A 76 -0.09 -13.32 -4.49
C LEU A 76 0.35 -13.57 -3.05
N LEU A 77 0.98 -14.71 -2.78
CA LEU A 77 1.36 -15.11 -1.42
C LEU A 77 2.29 -14.09 -0.74
N PRO A 78 3.30 -13.48 -1.42
CA PRO A 78 4.11 -12.44 -0.79
C PRO A 78 3.28 -11.25 -0.28
N VAL A 79 2.27 -10.81 -1.02
CA VAL A 79 1.40 -9.69 -0.61
C VAL A 79 0.50 -10.12 0.55
N VAL A 80 -0.04 -11.34 0.52
CA VAL A 80 -0.85 -11.87 1.63
C VAL A 80 -0.02 -12.00 2.91
N ASP A 81 1.24 -12.41 2.79
CA ASP A 81 2.19 -12.50 3.89
C ASP A 81 2.50 -11.11 4.47
N GLU A 82 2.75 -10.12 3.61
CA GLU A 82 2.96 -8.72 3.98
C GLU A 82 1.72 -8.15 4.72
N VAL A 83 0.50 -8.46 4.25
CA VAL A 83 -0.73 -8.09 4.97
C VAL A 83 -0.78 -8.74 6.35
N ARG A 84 -0.45 -10.03 6.46
CA ARG A 84 -0.43 -10.75 7.74
C ARG A 84 0.57 -10.12 8.69
N HIS A 85 1.79 -9.85 8.22
CA HIS A 85 2.85 -9.23 9.00
C HIS A 85 2.43 -7.84 9.48
N ALA A 86 1.95 -6.99 8.57
CA ALA A 86 1.47 -5.66 8.89
C ALA A 86 0.35 -5.71 9.95
N ILE A 87 -0.65 -6.57 9.80
CA ILE A 87 -1.73 -6.70 10.80
C ILE A 87 -1.20 -7.14 12.17
N GLY A 88 -0.24 -8.07 12.21
CA GLY A 88 0.34 -8.60 13.44
C GLY A 88 1.09 -7.53 14.25
N ASP A 89 1.84 -6.67 13.58
CA ASP A 89 2.72 -5.70 14.23
C ASP A 89 2.18 -4.25 14.26
N LEU A 90 1.11 -3.93 13.53
CA LEU A 90 0.67 -2.54 13.33
C LEU A 90 0.47 -1.76 14.65
N LYS A 91 -0.18 -2.38 15.63
CA LYS A 91 -0.43 -1.74 16.93
C LYS A 91 0.88 -1.38 17.65
N LYS A 92 1.91 -2.23 17.51
CA LYS A 92 3.24 -2.00 18.07
C LYS A 92 3.95 -0.87 17.31
N TRP A 93 3.89 -0.88 15.98
CA TRP A 93 4.51 0.16 15.14
C TRP A 93 3.90 1.56 15.37
N MET A 94 2.60 1.64 15.63
CA MET A 94 1.92 2.92 15.88
C MET A 94 2.15 3.46 17.30
N LYS A 95 2.72 2.69 18.22
CA LYS A 95 2.90 3.13 19.61
C LYS A 95 4.04 4.16 19.71
N PRO A 96 3.82 5.32 20.36
CA PRO A 96 4.89 6.27 20.62
C PRO A 96 6.06 5.63 21.38
N GLN A 97 7.29 5.86 20.91
CA GLN A 97 8.50 5.32 21.50
C GLN A 97 9.17 6.38 22.38
N ARG A 98 9.23 6.15 23.69
CA ARG A 98 9.91 7.06 24.61
C ARG A 98 11.40 7.13 24.31
N VAL A 99 11.95 8.33 24.32
CA VAL A 99 13.39 8.58 24.16
C VAL A 99 13.89 9.46 25.28
N TRP A 100 15.18 9.36 25.58
CA TRP A 100 15.80 10.24 26.57
C TRP A 100 15.80 11.69 26.07
N PRO A 101 15.39 12.65 26.91
CA PRO A 101 15.55 14.06 26.60
C PRO A 101 17.04 14.40 26.43
N THR A 102 17.32 15.36 25.55
CA THR A 102 18.66 15.93 25.43
C THR A 102 19.04 16.72 26.68
N MET A 103 20.33 17.00 26.88
CA MET A 103 20.81 17.82 28.02
C MET A 103 20.12 19.19 28.08
N THR A 104 19.83 19.79 26.92
CA THR A 104 19.16 21.09 26.82
C THR A 104 17.66 21.03 27.10
N THR A 105 17.05 19.85 27.03
CA THR A 105 15.62 19.61 27.33
C THR A 105 15.43 18.79 28.62
N GLY A 106 16.42 18.83 29.52
CA GLY A 106 16.36 18.14 30.81
C GLY A 106 15.11 18.51 31.62
N GLY A 107 14.48 17.53 32.27
CA GLY A 107 13.25 17.71 33.03
C GLY A 107 11.95 17.62 32.21
N THR A 108 12.04 17.43 30.88
CA THR A 108 10.87 17.20 30.02
C THR A 108 10.69 15.71 29.68
N SER A 109 9.57 15.36 29.03
CA SER A 109 9.36 14.02 28.46
C SER A 109 9.44 14.08 26.93
N ALA A 110 10.11 13.11 26.33
CA ALA A 110 10.31 13.04 24.88
C ALA A 110 9.91 11.66 24.33
N TRP A 111 9.34 11.65 23.13
CA TRP A 111 8.98 10.43 22.41
C TRP A 111 9.01 10.65 20.90
N ILE A 112 9.13 9.55 20.16
CA ILE A 112 9.01 9.48 18.71
C ILE A 112 7.63 8.95 18.38
N GLU A 113 6.90 9.67 17.53
CA GLU A 113 5.60 9.26 17.00
C GLU A 113 5.67 9.14 15.48
N ALA A 114 5.21 8.00 14.95
CA ALA A 114 5.11 7.79 13.52
C ALA A 114 3.79 8.39 13.00
N GLN A 115 3.89 9.32 12.05
CA GLN A 115 2.73 9.98 11.45
C GLN A 115 2.63 9.65 9.95
N PRO A 116 1.40 9.48 9.41
CA PRO A 116 1.22 9.30 7.96
C PRO A 116 1.71 10.53 7.20
N ARG A 117 2.33 10.31 6.03
CA ARG A 117 2.82 11.39 5.15
C ARG A 117 1.74 11.95 4.23
N GLY A 118 0.68 11.19 3.93
CA GLY A 118 -0.47 11.64 3.13
C GLY A 118 -0.68 10.82 1.86
N ARG A 119 -0.47 11.43 0.69
CA ARG A 119 -0.61 10.77 -0.62
C ARG A 119 0.73 10.20 -1.06
N CYS A 120 0.78 8.89 -1.26
CA CYS A 120 1.96 8.18 -1.76
C CYS A 120 1.75 7.80 -3.22
N LEU A 121 2.81 7.86 -4.02
CA LEU A 121 2.83 7.36 -5.39
C LEU A 121 3.60 6.04 -5.41
N ILE A 122 3.04 5.00 -6.03
CA ILE A 122 3.72 3.74 -6.30
C ILE A 122 3.98 3.64 -7.80
N VAL A 123 5.24 3.44 -8.18
CA VAL A 123 5.63 3.13 -9.56
C VAL A 123 6.24 1.73 -9.55
N ALA A 124 5.49 0.74 -10.03
CA ALA A 124 5.91 -0.65 -10.01
C ALA A 124 6.56 -1.08 -11.34
N PRO A 125 7.60 -1.91 -11.31
CA PRO A 125 8.16 -2.53 -12.52
C PRO A 125 7.31 -3.71 -12.99
N TRP A 126 7.58 -4.19 -14.19
CA TRP A 126 6.79 -5.21 -14.88
C TRP A 126 7.13 -6.67 -14.52
N ASN A 127 8.23 -6.93 -13.82
CA ASN A 127 8.74 -8.29 -13.59
C ASN A 127 7.98 -9.06 -12.49
N PHE A 128 7.44 -8.36 -11.50
CA PHE A 128 6.51 -8.89 -10.49
C PHE A 128 5.41 -7.86 -10.22
N PRO A 129 4.55 -7.58 -11.22
CA PRO A 129 3.75 -6.38 -11.26
C PRO A 129 2.70 -6.33 -10.14
N LEU A 130 2.25 -7.48 -9.64
CA LEU A 130 1.32 -7.52 -8.52
C LEU A 130 2.08 -7.36 -7.20
N ASN A 131 3.12 -8.15 -6.95
CA ASN A 131 3.87 -8.08 -5.70
C ASN A 131 4.53 -6.71 -5.49
N LEU A 132 5.24 -6.20 -6.50
CA LEU A 132 5.99 -4.94 -6.38
C LEU A 132 5.11 -3.69 -6.43
N CYS A 133 3.83 -3.83 -6.78
CA CYS A 133 2.83 -2.77 -6.63
C CYS A 133 2.12 -2.89 -5.26
N PHE A 134 1.63 -4.08 -4.92
CA PHE A 134 0.75 -4.27 -3.78
C PHE A 134 1.50 -4.42 -2.45
N GLY A 135 2.74 -4.91 -2.44
CA GLY A 135 3.58 -4.93 -1.24
C GLY A 135 3.75 -3.52 -0.65
N PRO A 136 4.28 -2.54 -1.41
CA PRO A 136 4.36 -1.16 -0.94
C PRO A 136 2.99 -0.52 -0.66
N LEU A 137 1.93 -0.92 -1.37
CA LEU A 137 0.55 -0.50 -1.07
C LEU A 137 0.13 -0.93 0.34
N VAL A 138 0.43 -2.18 0.73
CA VAL A 138 0.15 -2.69 2.09
C VAL A 138 0.86 -1.83 3.12
N SER A 139 2.16 -1.56 2.95
CA SER A 139 2.93 -0.72 3.88
C SER A 139 2.37 0.71 3.95
N ALA A 140 1.96 1.29 2.82
CA ALA A 140 1.38 2.62 2.77
C ALA A 140 0.02 2.70 3.49
N LEU A 141 -0.87 1.72 3.26
CA LEU A 141 -2.16 1.62 3.96
C LEU A 141 -1.98 1.38 5.46
N ALA A 142 -1.02 0.53 5.85
CA ALA A 142 -0.65 0.28 7.24
C ALA A 142 -0.15 1.57 7.93
N ALA A 143 0.65 2.36 7.23
CA ALA A 143 1.11 3.66 7.70
C ALA A 143 0.02 4.74 7.71
N GLY A 144 -1.18 4.49 7.18
CA GLY A 144 -2.30 5.44 7.17
C GLY A 144 -2.28 6.43 5.99
N ASN A 145 -1.58 6.08 4.90
CA ASN A 145 -1.50 6.88 3.68
C ASN A 145 -2.54 6.44 2.65
N THR A 146 -2.97 7.38 1.81
CA THR A 146 -3.64 7.07 0.54
C THR A 146 -2.60 6.84 -0.54
N VAL A 147 -2.95 6.10 -1.58
CA VAL A 147 -2.00 5.71 -2.62
C VAL A 147 -2.56 6.00 -4.01
N ILE A 148 -1.65 6.37 -4.91
CA ILE A 148 -1.84 6.53 -6.35
C ILE A 148 -0.86 5.60 -7.04
#